data_AF-A0A3S2Z397-F1
#
_entry.id   AF-A0A3S2Z397-F1
#
_cell.length_a   1.000
_cell.length_b   1.000
_cell.length_c   1.000
_cell.angle_alpha   90.00
_cell.angle_beta   90.00
_cell.angle_gamma   90.00
#
_symmetry.space_group_name_H-M   'P 1'
#
loop_
_entity.id
_entity.type
_entity.pdbx_description
1 polymer ?
#
loop_
_entity_poly.entity_id
_entity_poly.type
_entity_poly.pdbx_seq_one_letter_code
_entity_poly.pdbx_strand_id
1 'polypeptide(L)'
;MKNPVGPVLRMGDEVEQVIAAIEDDNPGMEIEVIDRGSYVRVQGEERIVLTRDTLREYLGHEFEIHTLGAMMSSFVGRVITTSDAIVWERISARREAPAGEGVPA
;
A
#
# COMPACT_ATOMS: atom_id res chain seq x y z
N MET A 1 -14.77 4.61 0.79
CA MET A 1 -13.85 4.09 -0.26
C MET A 1 -14.50 3.00 -1.10
N LYS A 2 -14.33 3.01 -2.44
CA LYS A 2 -14.85 1.95 -3.33
C LYS A 2 -13.87 0.80 -3.52
N ASN A 3 -12.57 1.09 -3.59
CA ASN A 3 -11.50 0.11 -3.82
C ASN A 3 -10.36 0.32 -2.82
N PRO A 4 -10.54 -0.04 -1.54
CA PRO A 4 -9.50 0.18 -0.53
C PRO A 4 -8.29 -0.71 -0.80
N VAL A 5 -7.11 -0.11 -0.80
CA VAL A 5 -5.81 -0.80 -0.87
C VAL A 5 -4.89 -0.28 0.22
N GLY A 6 -3.91 -1.08 0.63
CA GLY A 6 -2.93 -0.66 1.65
C GLY A 6 -2.46 -1.78 2.57
N PRO A 7 -1.53 -1.45 3.49
CA PRO A 7 -0.96 -2.41 4.42
C PRO A 7 -1.85 -2.70 5.62
N VAL A 8 -1.62 -3.86 6.23
CA VAL A 8 -2.04 -4.20 7.59
C VAL A 8 -0.78 -4.35 8.43
N LEU A 9 -0.57 -3.44 9.39
CA LEU A 9 0.63 -3.36 10.21
C LEU A 9 0.39 -4.01 11.57
N ARG A 10 1.35 -4.82 12.05
CA ARG A 10 1.36 -5.27 13.46
C ARG A 10 1.54 -4.06 14.36
N MET A 11 0.88 -4.08 15.52
CA MET A 11 1.19 -3.09 16.56
C MET A 11 2.66 -3.18 16.97
N GLY A 12 3.28 -2.01 17.12
CA GLY A 12 4.69 -1.82 17.45
C GLY A 12 5.00 -0.33 17.60
N ASP A 13 6.22 -0.02 18.05
CA ASP A 13 6.61 1.34 18.41
C ASP A 13 6.72 2.28 17.19
N GLU A 14 6.86 1.71 15.99
CA GLU A 14 7.07 2.43 14.74
C GLU A 14 5.80 2.60 13.89
N VAL A 15 4.65 2.07 14.33
CA VAL A 15 3.43 2.02 13.51
C VAL A 15 2.91 3.41 13.17
N GLU A 16 2.86 4.32 14.14
CA GLU A 16 2.37 5.69 13.96
C GLU A 16 3.23 6.47 12.95
N GLN A 17 4.54 6.26 12.99
CA GLN A 17 5.50 6.89 12.11
C GLN A 17 5.38 6.34 10.67
N VAL A 18 5.12 5.04 10.51
CA VAL A 18 4.81 4.47 9.19
C VAL A 18 3.50 5.02 8.63
N ILE A 19 2.48 5.21 9.47
CA ILE A 19 1.21 5.81 9.07
C ILE A 19 1.44 7.24 8.58
N ALA A 20 2.17 8.06 9.34
CA ALA A 20 2.47 9.44 8.96
C ALA A 20 3.28 9.51 7.64
N ALA A 21 4.26 8.62 7.45
CA ALA A 21 4.99 8.54 6.19
C ALA A 21 4.08 8.18 5.00
N ILE A 22 3.10 7.28 5.21
CA ILE A 22 2.09 6.97 4.20
C ILE A 22 1.21 8.19 3.90
N GLU A 23 0.80 8.96 4.90
CA GLU A 23 -0.01 10.16 4.69
C GLU A 23 0.74 11.21 3.86
N ASP A 24 2.02 11.44 4.16
CA ASP A 24 2.89 12.39 3.45
C ASP A 24 3.17 11.98 2.01
N ASP A 25 3.36 10.69 1.73
CA ASP A 25 3.59 10.16 0.38
C ASP A 25 2.32 10.14 -0.50
N ASN A 26 1.13 10.34 0.09
CA ASN A 26 -0.15 10.32 -0.62
C ASN A 26 -0.94 11.62 -0.40
N PRO A 27 -0.38 12.80 -0.76
CA PRO A 27 -0.99 14.09 -0.47
C PRO A 27 -2.33 14.24 -1.18
N GLY A 28 -3.34 14.70 -0.45
CA GLY A 28 -4.70 14.91 -0.97
C GLY A 28 -5.51 13.62 -1.14
N MET A 29 -4.99 12.46 -0.71
CA MET A 29 -5.75 11.22 -0.61
C MET A 29 -6.44 11.12 0.75
N GLU A 30 -7.66 10.60 0.78
CA GLU A 30 -8.30 10.18 2.03
C GLU A 30 -7.71 8.84 2.47
N ILE A 31 -6.90 8.89 3.54
CA ILE A 31 -6.35 7.72 4.22
C ILE A 31 -7.22 7.40 5.44
N GLU A 32 -7.69 6.16 5.53
CA GLU A 32 -8.43 5.65 6.68
C GLU A 32 -7.55 4.70 7.48
N VAL A 33 -7.44 4.97 8.79
CA VAL A 33 -6.67 4.18 9.75
C VAL A 33 -7.63 3.48 10.71
N ILE A 34 -7.65 2.16 10.68
CA ILE A 34 -8.54 1.32 11.50
C ILE A 34 -7.69 0.53 12.50
N ASP A 35 -7.74 0.95 13.76
CA ASP A 35 -7.12 0.23 14.88
C ASP A 35 -7.99 -0.98 15.30
N ARG A 36 -7.36 -2.16 15.40
CA ARG A 36 -7.96 -3.42 15.84
C ARG A 36 -7.29 -3.99 17.10
N GLY A 37 -6.52 -3.19 17.82
CA GLY A 37 -5.83 -3.51 19.06
C GLY A 37 -4.51 -4.26 18.86
N SER A 38 -4.48 -5.31 18.04
CA SER A 38 -3.25 -6.08 17.75
C SER A 38 -2.62 -5.75 16.40
N TYR A 39 -3.35 -5.02 15.56
CA TYR A 39 -2.90 -4.53 14.27
C TYR A 39 -3.65 -3.27 13.88
N VAL A 40 -3.08 -2.51 12.95
CA VAL A 40 -3.72 -1.37 12.30
C VAL A 40 -3.87 -1.66 10.82
N ARG A 41 -5.02 -1.32 10.25
CA ARG A 41 -5.22 -1.32 8.80
C ARG A 41 -5.18 0.12 8.30
N VAL A 42 -4.28 0.37 7.35
CA VAL A 42 -4.17 1.67 6.66
C VAL A 42 -4.68 1.46 5.25
N GLN A 43 -5.68 2.25 4.84
CA GLN A 43 -6.30 2.07 3.53
C GLN A 43 -6.63 3.39 2.83
N GLY A 44 -6.49 3.38 1.52
CA GLY A 44 -6.67 4.52 0.62
C GLY A 44 -7.30 4.04 -0.69
N GLU A 45 -7.79 4.97 -1.51
CA GLU A 45 -8.50 4.64 -2.74
C GLU A 45 -7.54 4.35 -3.90
N GLU A 46 -7.69 3.16 -4.51
CA GLU A 46 -6.98 2.71 -5.73
C GLU A 46 -5.46 2.51 -5.65
N ARG A 47 -4.72 3.37 -4.96
CA ARG A 47 -3.26 3.30 -4.87
C ARG A 47 -2.75 3.93 -3.57
N ILE A 48 -1.88 3.25 -2.85
CA ILE A 48 -1.05 3.81 -1.79
C ILE A 48 0.43 3.62 -2.16
N VAL A 49 1.23 4.66 -1.94
CA VAL A 49 2.69 4.64 -2.08
C VAL A 49 3.33 4.87 -0.71
N LEU A 50 4.43 4.16 -0.44
CA LEU A 50 5.35 4.49 0.64
C LEU A 50 6.78 4.43 0.09
N THR A 51 7.47 5.55 0.12
CA THR A 51 8.83 5.73 -0.37
C THR A 51 9.83 5.49 0.76
N ARG A 52 11.03 5.05 0.39
CA ARG A 52 12.13 4.87 1.33
C ARG A 52 12.54 6.20 1.96
N ASP A 53 12.50 7.27 1.17
CA ASP A 53 12.98 8.57 1.59
C ASP A 53 12.09 9.11 2.71
N THR A 54 10.77 9.15 2.52
CA THR A 54 9.81 9.52 3.58
C THR A 54 9.87 8.56 4.76
N LEU A 55 9.96 7.25 4.52
CA LEU A 55 10.11 6.28 5.61
C LEU A 55 11.33 6.58 6.49
N ARG A 56 12.46 6.97 5.89
CA ARG A 56 13.69 7.34 6.61
C ARG A 56 13.61 8.70 7.29
N GLU A 57 12.82 9.64 6.78
CA GLU A 57 12.56 10.91 7.48
C GLU A 57 11.87 10.67 8.82
N TYR A 58 10.97 9.69 8.87
CA TYR A 58 10.21 9.35 10.08
C TYR A 58 10.92 8.35 11.00
N LEU A 59 11.61 7.35 10.46
CA LEU A 59 12.19 6.23 11.23
C LEU A 59 13.72 6.25 11.30
N GLY A 60 14.38 7.09 10.51
CA GLY A 60 15.85 7.19 10.43
C GLY A 60 16.47 6.45 9.25
N HIS A 61 17.71 6.81 8.92
CA HIS A 61 18.43 6.36 7.72
C HIS A 61 18.71 4.85 7.64
N GLU A 62 18.60 4.12 8.75
CA GLU A 62 18.79 2.68 8.82
C GLU A 62 17.61 1.89 8.24
N PHE A 63 16.46 2.54 8.06
CA PHE A 63 15.28 1.90 7.49
C PHE A 63 15.38 1.78 5.96
N GLU A 64 14.94 0.62 5.48
CA GLU A 64 14.90 0.23 4.07
C GLU A 64 13.55 -0.42 3.78
N ILE A 65 13.08 -0.34 2.53
CA ILE A 65 11.76 -0.90 2.16
C ILE A 65 11.62 -2.39 2.52
N HIS A 66 12.70 -3.16 2.42
CA HIS A 66 12.65 -4.59 2.71
C HIS A 66 12.42 -4.90 4.20
N THR A 67 12.72 -3.98 5.13
CA THR A 67 12.47 -4.18 6.57
C THR A 67 10.99 -4.06 6.91
N LEU A 68 10.21 -3.32 6.11
CA LEU A 68 8.77 -3.14 6.30
C LEU A 68 7.98 -4.46 6.32
N GLY A 69 8.48 -5.49 5.63
CA GLY A 69 7.89 -6.83 5.65
C GLY A 69 7.80 -7.44 7.07
N ALA A 70 8.72 -7.07 7.97
CA ALA A 70 8.70 -7.50 9.36
C ALA A 70 7.63 -6.78 10.21
N MET A 71 7.12 -5.64 9.75
CA MET A 71 6.04 -4.90 10.40
C MET A 71 4.67 -5.24 9.80
N MET A 72 4.64 -5.65 8.53
CA MET A 72 3.40 -5.96 7.82
C MET A 72 2.88 -7.37 8.14
N SER A 73 1.64 -7.46 8.61
CA SER A 73 0.90 -8.72 8.80
C SER A 73 0.24 -9.22 7.52
N SER A 74 -0.29 -8.30 6.72
CA SER A 74 -1.00 -8.59 5.48
C SER A 74 -1.15 -7.29 4.67
N PHE A 75 -1.83 -7.33 3.52
CA PHE A 75 -2.16 -6.15 2.73
C PHE A 75 -3.37 -6.41 1.84
N VAL A 76 -3.95 -5.32 1.30
CA VAL A 76 -5.04 -5.35 0.33
C VAL A 76 -4.58 -4.75 -1.00
N GLY A 77 -4.89 -5.44 -2.10
CA GLY A 77 -4.49 -5.05 -3.45
C GLY A 77 -3.31 -5.85 -4.00
N ARG A 78 -2.76 -5.38 -5.12
CA ARG A 78 -1.49 -5.86 -5.69
C ARG A 78 -0.36 -5.05 -5.07
N VAL A 79 0.69 -5.73 -4.64
CA VAL A 79 1.90 -5.07 -4.13
C VAL A 79 2.99 -5.03 -5.21
N ILE A 80 3.66 -3.89 -5.32
CA ILE A 80 4.89 -3.71 -6.10
C ILE A 80 5.95 -3.20 -5.14
N THR A 81 7.06 -3.93 -5.03
CA THR A 81 8.15 -3.57 -4.14
C THR A 81 9.42 -3.36 -4.95
N THR A 82 10.09 -2.23 -4.70
CA THR A 82 11.43 -1.93 -5.19
C THR A 82 12.33 -1.58 -3.99
N SER A 83 13.61 -1.30 -4.24
CA SER A 83 14.50 -0.78 -3.18
C SER A 83 14.09 0.60 -2.68
N ASP A 84 13.36 1.37 -3.49
CA ASP A 84 13.06 2.78 -3.23
C ASP A 84 11.61 3.01 -2.78
N ALA A 85 10.69 2.09 -3.06
CA ALA A 85 9.30 2.23 -2.64
C ALA A 85 8.58 0.87 -2.53
N ILE A 86 7.48 0.89 -1.78
CA ILE A 86 6.44 -0.12 -1.81
C ILE A 86 5.13 0.55 -2.22
N VAL A 87 4.38 -0.11 -3.11
CA VAL A 87 3.12 0.40 -3.65
C VAL A 87 2.06 -0.67 -3.52
N TRP A 88 0.90 -0.30 -2.98
CA TRP A 88 -0.32 -1.11 -3.02
C TRP A 88 -1.28 -0.50 -4.03
N GLU A 89 -1.72 -1.25 -5.02
CA GLU A 89 -2.62 -0.77 -6.07
C GLU A 89 -3.77 -1.73 -6.34
N ARG A 90 -4.89 -1.21 -6.84
CA ARG A 90 -6.06 -2.01 -7.18
C ARG A 90 -5.70 -3.03 -8.27
N ILE A 91 -6.12 -4.28 -8.06
CA ILE A 91 -6.10 -5.28 -9.13
C ILE A 91 -7.20 -4.91 -10.13
N SER A 92 -6.82 -4.35 -11.26
CA SER A 92 -7.73 -4.22 -12.40
C SER A 92 -7.94 -5.61 -12.98
N ALA A 93 -9.19 -6.08 -13.07
CA ALA A 93 -9.48 -7.15 -14.01
C ALA A 93 -9.03 -6.65 -15.39
N ARG A 94 -8.09 -7.35 -16.03
CA ARG A 94 -7.78 -7.13 -17.45
C ARG A 94 -9.14 -7.14 -18.16
N ARG A 95 -9.50 -6.04 -18.84
CA ARG A 95 -10.64 -6.03 -19.74
C ARG A 95 -10.37 -7.16 -20.74
N GLU A 96 -11.17 -8.22 -20.71
CA GLU A 96 -11.10 -9.28 -21.72
C GLU A 96 -11.11 -8.59 -23.08
N ALA A 97 -10.07 -8.83 -23.88
CA ALA A 97 -10.08 -8.44 -25.27
C ALA A 97 -11.32 -9.10 -25.90
N PRO A 98 -12.14 -8.39 -26.69
CA PRO A 98 -13.28 -9.02 -27.32
C PRO A 98 -12.78 -10.24 -28.10
N ALA A 99 -13.31 -11.41 -27.75
CA ALA A 99 -13.13 -12.63 -28.52
C ALA A 99 -13.43 -12.28 -29.97
N GLY A 100 -12.44 -12.51 -30.84
CA GLY A 100 -12.58 -12.27 -32.26
C GLY A 100 -13.88 -12.89 -32.74
N GLU A 101 -14.79 -12.00 -33.13
CA GLU A 101 -16.07 -12.32 -33.71
C GLU A 101 -15.82 -13.22 -34.93
N GLY A 102 -16.48 -14.36 -34.97
CA GLY A 102 -16.39 -15.28 -36.08
C GLY A 102 -16.78 -14.57 -37.38
N VAL A 103 -15.97 -14.78 -38.41
CA VAL A 103 -16.39 -14.53 -39.79
C VAL A 103 -16.59 -15.88 -40.47
N PRO A 104 -17.84 -16.32 -40.70
CA PRO A 104 -18.12 -17.34 -41.69
C PRO A 104 -18.26 -16.69 -43.07
N ALA A 105 -17.44 -17.12 -44.02
CA ALA A 105 -17.76 -17.30 -45.44
C ALA A 105 -16.56 -17.95 -46.14
#